data_AF-D6X0W8-F1
#
_entry.id   AF-D6X0W8-F1
#
_cell.length_a   1.000
_cell.length_b   1.000
_cell.length_c   1.000
_cell.angle_alpha   90.00
_cell.angle_beta   90.00
_cell.angle_gamma   90.00
#
_symmetry.space_group_name_H-M   'P 1'
#
loop_
_entity.id
_entity.type
_entity.pdbx_description
1 polymer ?
#
loop_
_entity_poly.entity_id
_entity_poly.type
_entity_poly.pdbx_seq_one_letter_code
_entity_poly.pdbx_strand_id
1 'polypeptide(L)'
;MVEAEVLSLKNPVFCAYLISSCFLVVKMILLAFFTGYKRAVHKVYLSPEDADFNKGQVKTHDEVERVRRAHLNDLENIPIFWTSAFAYLWTKPSITVACFLYFGFVLRLSQVV
;
A
#
# COMPACT_ATOMS: atom_id res chain seq x y z
N MET A 1 3.17 23.96 22.86
CA MET A 1 2.46 22.98 23.72
C MET A 1 1.27 22.29 23.04
N VAL A 2 0.76 22.79 21.90
CA VAL A 2 -0.38 22.16 21.18
C VAL A 2 0.06 21.07 20.18
N GLU A 3 1.27 21.17 19.65
CA GLU A 3 1.77 20.25 18.60
C GLU A 3 2.13 18.84 19.13
N ALA A 4 2.65 18.76 20.37
CA ALA A 4 3.02 17.50 21.00
C ALA A 4 1.80 16.60 21.33
N GLU A 5 0.60 17.19 21.41
CA GLU A 5 -0.63 16.45 21.70
C GLU A 5 -1.19 15.76 20.44
N VAL A 6 -0.99 16.37 19.27
CA VAL A 6 -1.51 15.84 17.99
C VAL A 6 -0.86 14.50 17.65
N LEU A 7 0.45 14.37 17.88
CA LEU A 7 1.24 13.15 17.65
C LEU A 7 1.24 12.20 18.87
N SER A 8 0.38 12.44 19.85
CA SER A 8 0.26 11.57 21.02
C SER A 8 -0.61 10.36 20.71
N LEU A 9 -0.25 9.19 21.26
CA LEU A 9 -1.10 7.99 21.24
C LEU A 9 -2.42 8.17 22.01
N LYS A 10 -2.56 9.27 22.76
CA LYS A 10 -3.84 9.66 23.38
C LYS A 10 -4.83 10.21 22.36
N ASN A 11 -4.36 10.70 21.21
CA ASN A 11 -5.22 11.21 20.15
C ASN A 11 -5.75 10.02 19.33
N PRO A 12 -7.06 9.72 19.39
CA PRO A 12 -7.61 8.56 18.71
C PRO A 12 -7.58 8.70 17.18
N VAL A 13 -7.51 9.92 16.63
CA VAL A 13 -7.33 10.17 15.19
C VAL A 13 -5.91 9.80 14.73
N PHE A 14 -4.90 10.10 15.56
CA PHE A 14 -3.52 9.73 15.29
C PHE A 14 -3.34 8.21 15.36
N CYS A 15 -3.96 7.55 16.34
CA CYS A 15 -3.98 6.09 16.39
C CYS A 15 -4.63 5.46 15.15
N ALA A 16 -5.77 6.00 14.69
CA ALA A 16 -6.42 5.53 13.46
C ALA A 16 -5.52 5.72 12.23
N TYR A 17 -4.80 6.84 12.14
CA TYR A 17 -3.81 7.09 11.08
C TYR A 17 -2.67 6.06 11.11
N LEU A 18 -2.10 5.78 12.28
CA LEU A 18 -1.01 4.81 12.44
C LEU A 18 -1.46 3.39 12.08
N ILE A 19 -2.62 2.96 12.58
CA ILE A 19 -3.18 1.64 12.27
C ILE A 19 -3.41 1.51 10.76
N SER A 20 -4.05 2.51 10.14
CA SER A 20 -4.30 2.51 8.69
C SER A 20 -2.99 2.48 7.90
N SER A 21 -1.99 3.24 8.34
CA SER A 21 -0.66 3.26 7.71
C SER A 21 0.03 1.90 7.79
N CYS A 22 0.00 1.23 8.95
CA CYS A 22 0.54 -0.12 9.10
C CYS A 22 -0.15 -1.12 8.16
N PHE A 23 -1.49 -1.09 8.06
CA PHE A 23 -2.22 -1.95 7.13
C PHE A 23 -1.83 -1.72 5.67
N LEU A 24 -1.65 -0.46 5.27
CA LEU A 24 -1.21 -0.11 3.91
C LEU A 24 0.20 -0.61 3.60
N VAL A 25 1.14 -0.47 4.54
CA VAL A 25 2.52 -1.00 4.38
C VAL A 25 2.50 -2.52 4.24
N VAL A 26 1.77 -3.21 5.13
CA VAL A 26 1.65 -4.68 5.06
C VAL A 26 1.07 -5.11 3.71
N LYS A 27 0.04 -4.41 3.21
CA LYS A 27 -0.55 -4.69 1.89
C LYS A 27 0.48 -4.55 0.76
N MET A 28 1.30 -3.48 0.77
CA MET A 28 2.34 -3.28 -0.24
C MET A 28 3.36 -4.40 -0.24
N ILE A 29 3.79 -4.84 0.94
CA ILE A 29 4.73 -5.96 1.09
C ILE A 29 4.11 -7.25 0.55
N LEU A 30 2.85 -7.54 0.91
CA LEU A 30 2.14 -8.71 0.40
C LEU A 30 2.01 -8.71 -1.13
N LEU A 31 1.76 -7.56 -1.76
CA LEU A 31 1.70 -7.46 -3.23
C LEU A 31 3.07 -7.66 -3.90
N ALA A 32 4.15 -7.20 -3.28
CA ALA A 32 5.50 -7.48 -3.76
C ALA A 32 5.80 -8.98 -3.72
N PHE A 33 5.49 -9.66 -2.61
CA PHE A 33 5.60 -11.11 -2.50
C PHE A 33 4.70 -11.85 -3.50
N PHE A 34 3.45 -11.42 -3.67
CA PHE A 34 2.52 -12.04 -4.60
C PHE A 34 2.96 -11.89 -6.06
N THR A 35 3.56 -10.76 -6.41
CA THR A 35 4.19 -10.55 -7.72
C THR A 35 5.32 -11.56 -7.95
N GLY A 36 6.21 -11.73 -6.96
CA GLY A 36 7.29 -12.73 -7.01
C GLY A 36 6.77 -14.16 -7.12
N TYR A 37 5.75 -14.50 -6.33
CA TYR A 37 5.09 -15.81 -6.39
C TYR A 37 4.50 -16.09 -7.78
N LYS A 38 3.75 -15.14 -8.35
CA LYS A 38 3.17 -15.28 -9.69
C LYS A 38 4.24 -15.41 -10.78
N ARG A 39 5.37 -14.72 -10.64
CA ARG A 39 6.54 -14.90 -11.54
C ARG A 39 7.11 -16.30 -11.45
N ALA A 40 7.28 -16.83 -10.24
CA ALA A 40 7.79 -18.18 -10.02
C ALA A 40 6.84 -19.27 -10.55
N VAL A 41 5.53 -19.12 -10.33
CA VAL A 41 4.50 -20.05 -10.82
C VAL A 41 4.47 -20.09 -12.35
N HIS A 42 4.48 -18.93 -12.99
CA HIS A 42 4.43 -18.84 -14.46
C HIS A 42 5.81 -19.01 -15.12
N LYS A 43 6.90 -19.03 -14.34
CA LYS A 43 8.31 -19.04 -14.80
C LYS A 43 8.63 -17.90 -15.77
N VAL A 44 8.03 -16.74 -15.52
CA VAL A 44 8.12 -15.55 -16.36
C VAL A 44 8.92 -14.48 -15.63
N TYR A 45 10.06 -14.12 -16.20
CA TYR A 45 11.02 -13.19 -15.60
C TYR A 45 11.26 -11.97 -16.50
N LEU A 46 11.63 -10.84 -15.90
CA LEU A 46 11.96 -9.61 -16.64
C LEU A 46 13.42 -9.62 -17.11
N SER A 47 14.31 -10.15 -16.28
CA SER A 47 15.75 -10.19 -16.53
C SER A 47 16.15 -11.54 -17.12
N PRO A 48 17.06 -11.56 -18.11
CA PRO A 48 17.58 -12.81 -18.67
C PRO A 48 18.38 -13.62 -17.64
N GLU A 49 19.09 -12.97 -16.73
CA GLU A 49 19.82 -13.62 -15.63
C GLU A 49 18.90 -14.46 -14.73
N ASP A 50 17.77 -13.88 -14.32
CA ASP A 50 16.75 -14.58 -13.50
C ASP A 50 16.08 -15.72 -14.27
N ALA A 51 15.89 -15.54 -15.58
CA ALA A 51 15.30 -16.54 -16.45
C ALA A 51 16.22 -17.76 -16.61
N ASP A 52 17.50 -17.54 -16.87
CA ASP A 52 18.49 -18.62 -17.02
C ASP A 52 18.69 -19.38 -15.70
N PHE A 53 18.78 -18.66 -14.57
CA PHE A 53 18.94 -19.28 -13.26
C PHE A 53 17.73 -20.15 -12.88
N ASN A 54 16.51 -19.69 -13.18
CA ASN A 54 15.26 -20.38 -12.80
C ASN A 54 14.67 -21.25 -13.92
N LYS A 55 15.39 -21.47 -15.03
CA LYS A 55 14.90 -22.20 -16.22
C LYS A 55 13.55 -21.66 -16.71
N GLY A 56 13.38 -20.35 -16.66
CA GLY A 56 12.21 -19.62 -17.10
C GLY A 56 12.39 -18.96 -18.46
N GLN A 57 11.40 -18.16 -18.87
CA GLN A 57 11.46 -17.38 -20.10
C GLN A 57 11.38 -15.89 -19.78
N VAL A 58 12.10 -15.09 -20.57
CA VAL A 58 11.93 -13.64 -20.57
C VAL A 58 10.66 -13.32 -21.37
N LYS A 59 9.54 -13.23 -20.66
CA LYS A 59 8.23 -12.93 -21.24
C LYS A 59 7.46 -11.99 -20.31
N THR A 60 6.35 -11.47 -20.78
CA THR A 60 5.33 -10.84 -19.93
C THR A 60 4.12 -11.77 -19.84
N HIS A 61 3.45 -11.77 -18.68
CA HIS A 61 2.24 -12.56 -18.44
C HIS A 61 1.18 -11.66 -17.84
N ASP A 62 -0.03 -11.71 -18.39
CA ASP A 62 -1.12 -10.77 -18.05
C ASP A 62 -1.45 -10.76 -16.55
N GLU A 63 -1.44 -11.93 -15.90
CA GLU A 63 -1.65 -12.01 -14.44
C GLU A 63 -0.54 -11.32 -13.64
N VAL A 64 0.73 -11.46 -14.06
CA VAL A 64 1.86 -10.83 -13.37
C VAL A 64 1.79 -9.31 -13.56
N GLU A 65 1.42 -8.86 -14.75
CA GLU A 65 1.23 -7.44 -15.03
C GLU A 65 0.03 -6.86 -14.30
N ARG A 66 -1.05 -7.61 -14.11
CA ARG A 66 -2.20 -7.19 -13.30
C ARG A 66 -1.79 -6.92 -11.86
N VAL A 67 -1.06 -7.84 -11.22
CA VAL A 67 -0.55 -7.65 -9.86
C VAL A 67 0.45 -6.50 -9.79
N ARG A 68 1.34 -6.37 -10.79
CA ARG A 68 2.28 -5.25 -10.88
C ARG A 68 1.55 -3.90 -11.00
N ARG A 69 0.48 -3.81 -11.81
CA ARG A 69 -0.34 -2.59 -11.91
C ARG A 69 -1.02 -2.27 -10.58
N ALA A 70 -1.52 -3.27 -9.86
CA ALA A 70 -2.05 -3.08 -8.52
C ALA A 70 -1.00 -2.52 -7.55
N HIS A 71 0.22 -3.06 -7.59
CA HIS A 71 1.33 -2.59 -6.75
C HIS A 71 1.79 -1.16 -7.12
N LEU A 72 1.81 -0.82 -8.41
CA LEU A 72 2.11 0.55 -8.87
C LEU A 72 1.04 1.55 -8.44
N ASN A 73 -0.23 1.17 -8.55
CA ASN A 73 -1.34 2.00 -8.06
C ASN A 73 -1.22 2.24 -6.54
N ASP A 74 -0.79 1.24 -5.78
CA ASP A 74 -0.51 1.42 -4.35
C ASP A 74 0.67 2.38 -4.11
N LEU A 75 1.76 2.26 -4.89
CA LEU A 75 2.92 3.14 -4.81
C LEU A 75 2.60 4.60 -5.13
N GLU A 76 1.64 4.86 -6.02
CA GLU A 76 1.20 6.22 -6.35
C GLU A 76 0.27 6.80 -5.27
N ASN A 77 -0.66 5.99 -4.75
CA ASN A 77 -1.72 6.49 -3.88
C ASN A 77 -1.35 6.52 -2.39
N ILE A 78 -0.59 5.54 -1.89
CA ILE A 78 -0.28 5.43 -0.45
C ILE A 78 0.56 6.62 0.06
N PRO A 79 1.58 7.12 -0.67
CA PRO A 79 2.29 8.33 -0.26
C PRO A 79 1.39 9.57 -0.21
N ILE A 80 0.45 9.70 -1.15
CA ILE A 80 -0.55 10.77 -1.15
C ILE A 80 -1.42 10.67 0.10
N PHE A 81 -1.83 9.46 0.48
CA PHE A 81 -2.56 9.24 1.73
C PHE A 81 -1.73 9.61 2.96
N TRP A 82 -0.49 9.14 3.08
CA TRP A 82 0.34 9.48 4.23
C TRP A 82 0.52 10.99 4.37
N THR A 83 0.85 11.69 3.30
CA THR A 83 1.05 13.14 3.32
C THR A 83 -0.25 13.90 3.64
N SER A 84 -1.37 13.57 2.97
CA SER A 84 -2.64 14.26 3.19
C SER A 84 -3.27 13.95 4.54
N ALA A 85 -3.28 12.69 4.97
CA ALA A 85 -3.82 12.29 6.27
C ALA A 85 -2.96 12.82 7.42
N PHE A 86 -1.63 12.89 7.24
CA PHE A 86 -0.74 13.54 8.19
C PHE A 86 -1.06 15.03 8.31
N ALA A 87 -1.16 15.76 7.21
CA ALA A 87 -1.57 17.17 7.22
C ALA A 87 -2.95 17.37 7.87
N TYR A 88 -3.88 16.44 7.64
CA TYR A 88 -5.23 16.48 8.20
C TYR A 88 -5.24 16.42 9.73
N LEU A 89 -4.25 15.80 10.39
CA LEU A 89 -4.16 15.75 11.85
C LEU A 89 -4.09 17.14 12.49
N TRP A 90 -3.45 18.12 11.84
CA TRP A 90 -3.36 19.50 12.35
C TRP A 90 -4.68 20.26 12.29
N THR A 91 -5.65 19.78 11.50
CA THR A 91 -6.97 20.41 11.42
C THR A 91 -7.89 20.03 12.58
N LYS A 92 -7.43 19.16 13.51
CA LYS A 92 -8.21 18.61 14.64
C LYS A 92 -9.58 18.10 14.20
N PRO A 93 -9.63 17.16 13.26
CA PRO A 93 -10.89 16.72 12.67
C PRO A 93 -11.69 15.85 13.63
N SER A 94 -13.01 15.77 13.38
CA SER A 94 -13.86 14.79 14.05
C SER A 94 -13.40 13.37 13.72
N ILE A 95 -13.34 12.51 14.74
CA ILE A 95 -12.89 11.11 14.60
C ILE A 95 -13.71 10.32 13.60
N THR A 96 -15.03 10.56 13.55
CA THR A 96 -15.93 9.83 12.64
C THR A 96 -15.59 10.11 11.19
N VAL A 97 -15.31 11.38 10.87
CA VAL A 97 -14.95 11.82 9.51
C VAL A 97 -13.57 11.28 9.14
N ALA A 98 -12.60 11.37 10.05
CA ALA A 98 -11.26 10.85 9.82
C ALA A 98 -11.27 9.32 9.59
N CYS A 99 -11.97 8.56 10.44
CA CYS A 99 -12.14 7.13 10.26
C CYS A 99 -12.82 6.80 8.92
N PHE A 100 -13.89 7.51 8.55
CA PHE A 100 -14.57 7.27 7.29
C PHE A 100 -13.65 7.51 6.09
N LEU A 101 -12.86 8.59 6.10
CA LEU A 101 -11.90 8.89 5.04
C LEU A 101 -10.77 7.85 4.99
N TYR A 102 -10.19 7.48 6.13
CA TYR A 102 -9.07 6.55 6.19
C TYR A 102 -9.48 5.12 5.80
N PHE A 103 -10.57 4.61 6.38
CA PHE A 103 -11.09 3.29 6.02
C PHE A 103 -11.65 3.26 4.60
N GLY A 104 -12.31 4.32 4.15
CA GLY A 104 -12.76 4.44 2.76
C GLY A 104 -11.60 4.36 1.76
N PHE A 105 -10.47 5.01 2.08
CA PHE A 105 -9.27 4.93 1.25
C PHE A 105 -8.67 3.52 1.22
N VAL A 106 -8.57 2.86 2.37
CA VAL A 106 -8.11 1.47 2.47
C VAL A 106 -9.00 0.52 1.67
N LEU A 107 -10.33 0.68 1.77
CA LEU A 107 -11.30 -0.12 1.01
C LEU A 107 -11.17 0.08 -0.50
N ARG A 108 -11.02 1.32 -0.97
CA ARG A 108 -10.80 1.60 -2.40
C ARG A 108 -9.56 0.87 -2.93
N LEU A 109 -8.46 0.90 -2.18
CA LEU A 109 -7.22 0.24 -2.59
C LEU A 109 -7.30 -1.30 -2.49
N SER A 110 -8.28 -1.85 -1.81
CA SER A 110 -8.55 -3.30 -1.81
C SER A 110 -9.17 -3.79 -3.11
N GLN A 111 -9.80 -2.92 -3.91
CA GLN A 111 -10.51 -3.32 -5.14
C GLN A 111 -9.64 -3.37 -6.40
N VAL A 112 -8.36 -3.02 -6.31
CA VAL A 112 -7.46 -2.94 -7.48
C VAL A 112 -6.74 -4.26 -7.77
N VAL A 113 -7.16 -5.38 -7.16
CA VAL A 113 -6.65 -6.73 -7.49
C VAL A 113 -7.50 -7.43 -8.54
#